data_AF-A0A9E3KK18-F1
#
_entry.id   AF-A0A9E3KK18-F1
#
_cell.length_a   1.000
_cell.length_b   1.000
_cell.length_c   1.000
_cell.angle_alpha   90.00
_cell.angle_beta   90.00
_cell.angle_gamma   90.00
#
_symmetry.space_group_name_H-M   'P 1'
#
loop_
_entity.id
_entity.type
_entity.pdbx_description
1 polymer ?
#
loop_
_entity_poly.entity_id
_entity_poly.type
_entity_poly.pdbx_seq_one_letter_code
_entity_poly.pdbx_strand_id
1 'polypeptide(L)'
;MSRIITLFFLILFSCSPKVQPVDPKPAWLTGQLNEPRYYTGVGQSFKDGTNNYVQAAKKSALDDLVSQIKVTVSSTSILSTLEENRKDFQERYEQIIQTSAADEIEEFEQVGAYEDERNYWVYLRLSKERYRQIKEEQKRNAVTLATDFFTKARKAEQEGTRLQAISFYFQAFRSVEKYLGEPIPVKIDDREVLLTNELYASIKSMLSKVQVQVEPTEMSINRRMNVNGQSVTAQAFFTDTRLPAINFPLRAAFEKGQGDVFPDYITDEQGRAKILLNKITSRELEQTVGVKLNIDALSGSSGSLVYNLIASTLKAPGSQVILKVQRPVVYLEATEKSLGIGKNSTQIANRLKNLLTNAGFEFTNNRQRADLLMEVNADSEKGSVSGSIYITFLTGVIRVTEAREGRVIYATTLDRIKGYGLDYDRSSQDAYNKAIETLEKEHMAELLNNVLQ
;
A
#
# COMPACT_ATOMS: atom_id res chain seq x y z
N MET A 1 -39.46 -105.41 18.17
CA MET A 1 -39.27 -104.81 19.50
C MET A 1 -38.11 -103.84 19.43
N SER A 2 -38.30 -102.69 20.10
CA SER A 2 -37.50 -101.46 20.10
C SER A 2 -36.02 -101.66 20.41
N ARG A 3 -35.13 -100.97 19.66
CA ARG A 3 -33.95 -100.25 20.18
C ARG A 3 -33.11 -99.55 19.08
N ILE A 4 -32.80 -98.28 19.37
CA ILE A 4 -31.57 -97.51 19.06
C ILE A 4 -31.32 -97.17 17.58
N ILE A 5 -31.09 -95.89 17.28
CA ILE A 5 -29.84 -95.35 16.68
C ILE A 5 -29.94 -93.82 16.58
N THR A 6 -29.17 -93.21 17.45
CA THR A 6 -28.29 -92.03 17.33
C THR A 6 -28.45 -91.09 16.13
N LEU A 7 -28.71 -89.83 16.48
CA LEU A 7 -28.69 -88.62 15.67
C LEU A 7 -27.28 -88.33 15.11
N PHE A 8 -27.14 -88.25 13.78
CA PHE A 8 -25.93 -87.75 13.11
C PHE A 8 -26.25 -86.38 12.50
N PHE A 9 -25.74 -85.32 13.12
CA PHE A 9 -25.95 -83.94 12.68
C PHE A 9 -24.92 -83.61 11.60
N LEU A 10 -25.34 -83.63 10.32
CA LEU A 10 -24.49 -83.28 9.19
C LEU A 10 -24.56 -81.76 8.95
N ILE A 11 -23.43 -81.10 9.19
CA ILE A 11 -23.21 -79.67 8.92
C ILE A 11 -23.11 -79.48 7.41
N LEU A 12 -24.07 -78.78 6.81
CA LEU A 12 -23.96 -78.24 5.45
C LEU A 12 -23.60 -76.75 5.54
N PHE A 13 -22.33 -76.45 5.29
CA PHE A 13 -21.85 -75.11 4.99
C PHE A 13 -22.45 -74.65 3.66
N SER A 14 -23.48 -73.80 3.72
CA SER A 14 -23.94 -73.02 2.57
C SER A 14 -23.06 -71.78 2.44
N CYS A 15 -22.13 -71.82 1.50
CA CYS A 15 -21.33 -70.67 1.11
C CYS A 15 -22.09 -69.92 0.00
N SER A 16 -22.98 -68.99 0.37
CA SER A 16 -23.50 -68.01 -0.59
C SER A 16 -22.43 -66.94 -0.82
N PRO A 17 -22.00 -66.67 -2.07
CA PRO A 17 -21.13 -65.54 -2.33
C PRO A 17 -21.90 -64.28 -1.94
N LYS A 18 -21.39 -63.55 -0.95
CA LYS A 18 -21.79 -62.18 -0.68
C LYS A 18 -21.54 -61.39 -1.96
N VAL A 19 -22.60 -61.10 -2.71
CA VAL A 19 -22.58 -60.05 -3.72
C VAL A 19 -22.32 -58.77 -2.92
N GLN A 20 -21.07 -58.32 -2.90
CA GLN A 20 -20.77 -56.97 -2.46
C GLN A 20 -21.51 -56.04 -3.42
N PRO A 21 -22.36 -55.13 -2.92
CA PRO A 21 -22.89 -54.09 -3.77
C PRO A 21 -21.69 -53.23 -4.17
N VAL A 22 -21.24 -53.39 -5.42
CA VAL A 22 -20.37 -52.41 -6.05
C VAL A 22 -21.24 -51.18 -6.20
N ASP A 23 -21.12 -50.24 -5.26
CA ASP A 23 -21.67 -48.90 -5.43
C ASP A 23 -20.98 -48.31 -6.67
N PRO A 24 -21.66 -48.21 -7.82
CA PRO A 24 -20.95 -47.92 -9.06
C PRO A 24 -20.58 -46.44 -9.01
N LYS A 25 -19.32 -46.17 -8.64
CA LYS A 25 -18.71 -44.85 -8.71
C LYS A 25 -19.14 -44.18 -10.02
N PRO A 26 -19.75 -42.98 -9.97
CA PRO A 26 -20.21 -42.33 -11.17
C PRO A 26 -19.10 -42.17 -12.21
N ALA A 27 -19.44 -42.35 -13.49
CA ALA A 27 -18.47 -42.29 -14.59
C ALA A 27 -17.66 -40.98 -14.61
N TRP A 28 -18.26 -39.88 -14.14
CA TRP A 28 -17.64 -38.56 -14.04
C TRP A 28 -16.51 -38.45 -13.00
N LEU A 29 -16.34 -39.44 -12.12
CA LEU A 29 -15.19 -39.54 -11.21
C LEU A 29 -13.98 -40.24 -11.83
N THR A 30 -14.19 -40.98 -12.93
CA THR A 30 -13.18 -41.91 -13.48
C THR A 30 -12.49 -41.39 -14.74
N GLY A 31 -12.90 -40.25 -15.29
CA GLY A 31 -12.30 -39.68 -16.49
C GLY A 31 -12.88 -38.32 -16.89
N GLN A 32 -12.23 -37.70 -17.88
CA GLN A 32 -12.62 -36.40 -18.42
C GLN A 32 -13.92 -36.54 -19.21
N LEU A 33 -15.01 -35.97 -18.69
CA LEU A 33 -16.32 -35.94 -19.35
C LEU A 33 -16.21 -35.17 -20.67
N ASN A 34 -16.47 -35.85 -21.80
CA ASN A 34 -16.53 -35.19 -23.10
C ASN A 34 -17.88 -34.49 -23.29
N GLU A 35 -18.03 -33.33 -22.66
CA GLU A 35 -19.23 -32.49 -22.72
C GLU A 35 -18.93 -31.21 -23.52
N PRO A 36 -18.87 -31.25 -24.87
CA PRO A 36 -18.39 -30.13 -25.68
C PRO A 36 -19.22 -28.85 -25.52
N ARG A 37 -20.50 -28.99 -25.14
CA ARG A 37 -21.46 -27.88 -24.94
C ARG A 37 -21.40 -27.26 -23.54
N TYR A 38 -20.68 -27.87 -22.61
CA TYR A 38 -20.62 -27.42 -21.22
C TYR A 38 -19.18 -27.12 -20.79
N TYR A 39 -19.01 -26.10 -19.96
CA TYR A 39 -17.90 -26.08 -19.02
C TYR A 39 -18.23 -27.04 -17.89
N THR A 40 -17.25 -27.80 -17.43
CA THR A 40 -17.44 -28.81 -16.38
C THR A 40 -16.49 -28.55 -15.23
N GLY A 41 -16.87 -28.90 -14.01
CA GLY A 41 -15.96 -28.82 -12.88
C GLY A 41 -16.23 -29.93 -11.88
N VAL A 42 -15.16 -30.60 -11.43
CA VAL A 42 -15.24 -31.65 -10.42
C VAL A 42 -14.42 -31.24 -9.21
N GLY A 43 -15.10 -31.04 -8.09
CA GLY A 43 -14.49 -30.65 -6.83
C GLY A 43 -14.52 -31.76 -5.80
N GLN A 44 -13.54 -31.76 -4.90
CA GLN A 44 -13.45 -32.73 -3.81
C GLN A 44 -13.18 -32.05 -2.47
N SER A 45 -13.66 -32.65 -1.39
CA SER A 45 -13.35 -32.23 -0.02
C SER A 45 -13.26 -33.44 0.90
N PHE A 46 -12.43 -33.33 1.94
CA PHE A 46 -12.36 -34.33 3.00
C PHE A 46 -13.51 -34.17 3.99
N LYS A 47 -14.06 -35.29 4.47
CA LYS A 47 -15.05 -35.33 5.55
C LYS A 47 -14.33 -35.19 6.89
N ASP A 48 -14.07 -33.95 7.29
CA ASP A 48 -13.36 -33.60 8.52
C ASP A 48 -14.22 -33.66 9.81
N GLY A 49 -15.47 -34.14 9.69
CA GLY A 49 -16.43 -34.21 10.80
C GLY A 49 -17.20 -32.90 11.03
N THR A 50 -16.91 -31.83 10.28
CA THR A 50 -17.74 -30.63 10.23
C THR A 50 -18.75 -30.72 9.09
N ASN A 51 -19.91 -30.06 9.16
CA ASN A 51 -20.85 -30.03 8.02
C ASN A 51 -20.38 -29.16 6.83
N ASN A 52 -19.15 -28.63 6.86
CA ASN A 52 -18.67 -27.67 5.87
C ASN A 52 -18.03 -28.32 4.63
N TYR A 53 -17.76 -29.64 4.66
CA TYR A 53 -17.12 -30.34 3.54
C TYR A 53 -17.93 -30.21 2.24
N VAL A 54 -19.27 -30.26 2.29
CA VAL A 54 -20.11 -30.10 1.09
C VAL A 54 -19.86 -28.75 0.41
N GLN A 55 -19.77 -27.67 1.18
CA GLN A 55 -19.50 -26.34 0.64
C GLN A 55 -18.07 -26.21 0.12
N ALA A 56 -17.11 -26.85 0.79
CA ALA A 56 -15.72 -26.90 0.32
C ALA A 56 -15.61 -27.65 -1.03
N ALA A 57 -16.30 -28.79 -1.20
CA ALA A 57 -16.34 -29.51 -2.47
C ALA A 57 -17.04 -28.71 -3.57
N LYS A 58 -18.14 -28.02 -3.24
CA LYS A 58 -18.82 -27.11 -4.18
C LYS A 58 -17.91 -25.98 -4.65
N LYS A 59 -17.20 -25.34 -3.72
CA LYS A 59 -16.22 -24.28 -4.03
C LYS A 59 -15.10 -24.81 -4.92
N SER A 60 -14.51 -25.95 -4.56
CA SER A 60 -13.49 -26.60 -5.38
C SER A 60 -14.00 -26.96 -6.78
N ALA A 61 -15.25 -27.39 -6.92
CA ALA A 61 -15.85 -27.70 -8.23
C ALA A 61 -16.08 -26.46 -9.07
N LEU A 62 -16.43 -25.33 -8.43
CA LEU A 62 -16.57 -24.04 -9.10
C LEU A 62 -15.22 -23.54 -9.59
N ASP A 63 -14.17 -23.62 -8.78
CA ASP A 63 -12.80 -23.23 -9.17
C ASP A 63 -12.31 -24.04 -10.38
N ASP A 64 -12.56 -25.35 -10.39
CA ASP A 64 -12.23 -26.23 -11.53
C ASP A 64 -13.04 -25.85 -12.78
N LEU A 65 -14.34 -25.56 -12.64
CA LEU A 65 -15.19 -25.10 -13.75
C LEU A 65 -14.69 -23.77 -14.34
N VAL A 66 -14.37 -22.79 -13.48
CA VAL A 66 -13.84 -21.48 -13.86
C VAL A 66 -12.53 -21.62 -14.62
N SER A 67 -11.68 -22.57 -14.22
CA SER A 67 -10.39 -22.80 -14.89
C SER A 67 -10.54 -23.20 -16.37
N GLN A 68 -11.68 -23.78 -16.77
CA GLN A 68 -11.98 -24.10 -18.17
C GLN A 68 -12.43 -22.87 -18.99
N ILE A 69 -12.81 -21.78 -18.33
CA ILE A 69 -13.20 -20.53 -18.98
C ILE A 69 -11.91 -19.78 -19.34
N LYS A 70 -11.48 -19.92 -20.60
CA LYS A 70 -10.31 -19.22 -21.12
C LYS A 70 -10.65 -17.75 -21.40
N VAL A 71 -10.08 -16.84 -20.63
CA VAL A 71 -10.03 -15.42 -20.98
C VAL A 71 -8.92 -15.22 -22.02
N THR A 72 -9.22 -14.53 -23.13
CA THR A 72 -8.21 -14.19 -24.13
C THR A 72 -8.36 -12.71 -24.47
N VAL A 73 -7.25 -11.98 -24.40
CA VAL A 73 -7.25 -10.56 -24.77
C VAL A 73 -6.89 -10.39 -26.25
N SER A 74 -7.72 -9.68 -26.98
CA SER A 74 -7.48 -9.31 -28.38
C SER A 74 -6.31 -8.33 -28.50
N SER A 75 -5.50 -8.51 -29.54
CA SER A 75 -4.40 -7.59 -29.89
C SER A 75 -4.88 -6.22 -30.39
N THR A 76 -6.15 -6.12 -30.80
CA THR A 76 -6.83 -4.90 -31.28
C THR A 76 -7.63 -4.17 -30.21
N SER A 77 -7.57 -4.65 -28.96
CA SER A 77 -8.20 -4.02 -27.81
C SER A 77 -7.45 -2.77 -27.33
N ILE A 78 -7.82 -2.22 -26.17
CA ILE A 78 -7.11 -1.07 -25.57
C ILE A 78 -5.60 -1.27 -25.44
N LEU A 79 -5.14 -2.53 -25.37
CA LEU A 79 -3.72 -2.89 -25.35
C LEU A 79 -2.94 -2.33 -26.55
N SER A 80 -3.58 -2.10 -27.70
CA SER A 80 -2.90 -1.51 -28.86
C SER A 80 -2.51 -0.06 -28.64
N THR A 81 -3.12 0.61 -27.65
CA THR A 81 -2.87 2.02 -27.32
C THR A 81 -1.83 2.20 -26.20
N LEU A 82 -1.43 1.10 -25.54
CA LEU A 82 -0.42 1.10 -24.49
C LEU A 82 0.97 0.94 -25.11
N GLU A 83 1.77 2.00 -25.06
CA GLU A 83 3.14 2.03 -25.60
C GLU A 83 4.15 1.32 -24.67
N GLU A 84 3.97 1.47 -23.35
CA GLU A 84 4.86 0.92 -22.31
C GLU A 84 4.14 -0.18 -21.51
N ASN A 85 4.89 -1.18 -21.02
CA ASN A 85 4.42 -2.23 -20.12
C ASN A 85 3.21 -3.04 -20.60
N ARG A 86 2.95 -3.08 -21.91
CA ARG A 86 1.81 -3.80 -22.51
C ARG A 86 1.66 -5.24 -22.03
N LYS A 87 2.77 -5.97 -21.92
CA LYS A 87 2.78 -7.37 -21.49
C LYS A 87 2.35 -7.52 -20.02
N ASP A 88 2.93 -6.74 -19.11
CA ASP A 88 2.57 -6.76 -17.69
C ASP A 88 1.12 -6.33 -17.48
N PHE A 89 0.66 -5.30 -18.21
CA PHE A 89 -0.75 -4.91 -18.18
C PHE A 89 -1.65 -6.08 -18.61
N GLN A 90 -1.34 -6.72 -19.74
CA GLN A 90 -2.15 -7.82 -20.26
C GLN A 90 -2.25 -8.97 -19.26
N GLU A 91 -1.12 -9.42 -18.71
CA GLU A 91 -1.07 -10.52 -17.75
C GLU A 91 -1.88 -10.19 -16.47
N ARG A 92 -1.75 -8.97 -15.94
CA ARG A 92 -2.53 -8.52 -14.77
C ARG A 92 -4.02 -8.42 -15.07
N TYR A 93 -4.38 -7.88 -16.23
CA TYR A 93 -5.78 -7.78 -16.63
C TYR A 93 -6.41 -9.17 -16.78
N GLU A 94 -5.74 -10.10 -17.45
CA GLU A 94 -6.18 -11.49 -17.58
C GLU A 94 -6.36 -12.14 -16.21
N GLN A 95 -5.42 -11.95 -15.29
CA GLN A 95 -5.52 -12.46 -13.91
C GLN A 95 -6.72 -11.87 -13.15
N ILE A 96 -6.95 -10.55 -13.25
CA ILE A 96 -8.07 -9.89 -12.58
C ILE A 96 -9.41 -10.43 -13.11
N ILE A 97 -9.57 -10.51 -14.44
CA ILE A 97 -10.82 -11.01 -15.06
C ILE A 97 -11.03 -12.50 -14.77
N GLN A 98 -9.96 -13.31 -14.78
CA GLN A 98 -10.05 -14.72 -14.43
C GLN A 98 -10.53 -14.92 -12.99
N THR A 99 -10.03 -14.09 -12.07
CA THR A 99 -10.42 -14.14 -10.65
C THR A 99 -11.87 -13.69 -10.48
N SER A 100 -12.28 -12.59 -11.12
CA SER A 100 -13.66 -12.08 -11.01
C SER A 100 -14.68 -12.98 -11.69
N ALA A 101 -14.28 -13.78 -12.68
CA ALA A 101 -15.17 -14.73 -13.33
C ALA A 101 -15.74 -15.75 -12.33
N ALA A 102 -14.96 -16.20 -11.34
CA ALA A 102 -15.43 -17.11 -10.32
C ALA A 102 -16.58 -16.53 -9.48
N ASP A 103 -16.52 -15.24 -9.17
CA ASP A 103 -17.52 -14.56 -8.35
C ASP A 103 -18.82 -14.24 -9.11
N GLU A 104 -18.76 -14.21 -10.45
CA GLU A 104 -19.86 -13.77 -11.32
C GLU A 104 -20.54 -14.92 -12.09
N ILE A 105 -20.08 -16.16 -11.93
CA ILE A 105 -20.70 -17.30 -12.59
C ILE A 105 -22.08 -17.56 -11.97
N GLU A 106 -23.10 -17.42 -12.82
CA GLU A 106 -24.48 -17.72 -12.53
C GLU A 106 -24.96 -18.89 -13.40
N GLU A 107 -26.12 -19.46 -13.05
CA GLU A 107 -26.80 -20.49 -13.83
C GLU A 107 -25.97 -21.77 -14.11
N PHE A 108 -25.05 -22.12 -13.20
CA PHE A 108 -24.41 -23.43 -13.20
C PHE A 108 -25.29 -24.47 -12.50
N GLU A 109 -25.19 -25.72 -12.96
CA GLU A 109 -26.01 -26.83 -12.48
C GLU A 109 -25.13 -27.83 -11.72
N GLN A 110 -25.58 -28.25 -10.54
CA GLN A 110 -25.02 -29.42 -9.88
C GLN A 110 -25.64 -30.68 -10.50
N VAL A 111 -24.85 -31.37 -11.32
CA VAL A 111 -25.28 -32.57 -12.05
C VAL A 111 -25.21 -33.81 -11.17
N GLY A 112 -24.25 -33.84 -10.25
CA GLY A 112 -24.04 -34.99 -9.37
C GLY A 112 -23.32 -34.62 -8.09
N ALA A 113 -23.54 -35.47 -7.09
CA ALA A 113 -22.70 -35.57 -5.92
C ALA A 113 -22.40 -37.05 -5.67
N TYR A 114 -21.23 -37.33 -5.12
CA TYR A 114 -20.84 -38.66 -4.70
C TYR A 114 -20.06 -38.56 -3.41
N GLU A 115 -20.16 -39.57 -2.56
CA GLU A 115 -19.41 -39.60 -1.32
C GLU A 115 -18.91 -41.00 -1.01
N ASP A 116 -17.75 -41.08 -0.35
CA ASP A 116 -17.26 -42.31 0.26
C ASP A 116 -16.99 -42.10 1.75
N GLU A 117 -16.30 -43.03 2.40
CA GLU A 117 -15.99 -42.94 3.83
C GLU A 117 -15.16 -41.69 4.20
N ARG A 118 -14.40 -41.11 3.26
CA ARG A 118 -13.42 -40.05 3.53
C ARG A 118 -13.69 -38.75 2.80
N ASN A 119 -14.36 -38.79 1.66
CA ASN A 119 -14.45 -37.66 0.75
C ASN A 119 -15.86 -37.43 0.24
N TYR A 120 -16.09 -36.20 -0.19
CA TYR A 120 -17.30 -35.77 -0.86
C TYR A 120 -16.90 -35.08 -2.15
N TRP A 121 -17.57 -35.44 -3.24
CA TRP A 121 -17.33 -34.89 -4.57
C TRP A 121 -18.58 -34.21 -5.11
N VAL A 122 -18.37 -33.14 -5.87
CA VAL A 122 -19.41 -32.39 -6.56
C VAL A 122 -19.04 -32.27 -8.02
N TYR A 123 -20.02 -32.53 -8.90
CA TYR A 123 -19.91 -32.30 -10.33
C TYR A 123 -20.83 -31.14 -10.74
N LEU A 124 -20.23 -30.08 -11.27
CA LEU A 124 -20.91 -28.91 -11.82
C LEU A 124 -20.79 -28.87 -13.34
N ARG A 125 -21.81 -28.32 -14.01
CA ARG A 125 -21.74 -27.95 -15.42
C ARG A 125 -22.33 -26.56 -15.66
N LEU A 126 -21.85 -25.88 -16.69
CA LEU A 126 -22.35 -24.58 -17.15
C LEU A 126 -22.49 -24.61 -18.67
N SER A 127 -23.67 -24.29 -19.19
CA SER A 127 -23.89 -24.25 -20.64
C SER A 127 -23.06 -23.14 -21.28
N LYS A 128 -22.18 -23.50 -22.23
CA LYS A 128 -21.34 -22.53 -22.96
C LYS A 128 -22.18 -21.52 -23.74
N GLU A 129 -23.29 -21.98 -24.32
CA GLU A 129 -24.19 -21.12 -25.09
C GLU A 129 -24.88 -20.11 -24.18
N ARG A 130 -25.43 -20.57 -23.04
CA ARG A 130 -26.12 -19.70 -22.10
C ARG A 130 -25.18 -18.69 -21.46
N TYR A 131 -24.00 -19.15 -21.04
CA TYR A 131 -22.94 -18.28 -20.53
C TYR A 131 -22.59 -17.16 -21.52
N ARG A 132 -22.41 -17.51 -22.80
CA ARG A 132 -22.14 -16.53 -23.87
C ARG A 132 -23.30 -15.56 -24.05
N GLN A 133 -24.56 -16.03 -24.03
CA GLN A 133 -25.73 -15.15 -24.14
C GLN A 133 -25.78 -14.12 -23.02
N ILE A 134 -25.56 -14.54 -21.76
CA ILE A 134 -25.55 -13.66 -20.59
C ILE A 134 -24.41 -12.64 -20.70
N LYS A 135 -23.18 -13.08 -21.03
CA LYS A 135 -22.03 -12.18 -21.19
C LYS A 135 -22.25 -11.17 -22.32
N GLU A 136 -22.82 -11.60 -23.44
CA GLU A 136 -23.16 -10.69 -24.56
C GLU A 136 -24.27 -9.70 -24.19
N GLU A 137 -25.26 -10.10 -23.40
CA GLU A 137 -26.30 -9.19 -22.90
C GLU A 137 -25.73 -8.16 -21.91
N GLN A 138 -24.95 -8.61 -20.93
CA GLN A 138 -24.25 -7.75 -19.97
C GLN A 138 -23.33 -6.76 -20.70
N LYS A 139 -22.60 -7.23 -21.72
CA LYS A 139 -21.76 -6.40 -22.58
C LYS A 139 -22.57 -5.37 -23.34
N ARG A 140 -23.68 -5.74 -23.98
CA ARG A 140 -24.56 -4.78 -24.69
C ARG A 140 -25.05 -3.67 -23.76
N ASN A 141 -25.52 -4.03 -22.56
CA ASN A 141 -25.99 -3.06 -21.56
C ASN A 141 -24.86 -2.11 -21.11
N ALA A 142 -23.67 -2.66 -20.86
CA ALA A 142 -22.46 -1.90 -20.53
C ALA A 142 -22.07 -0.92 -21.65
N VAL A 143 -22.10 -1.37 -22.90
CA VAL A 143 -21.79 -0.54 -24.08
C VAL A 143 -22.80 0.58 -24.26
N THR A 144 -24.10 0.31 -24.10
CA THR A 144 -25.15 1.34 -24.15
C THR A 144 -24.90 2.42 -23.10
N LEU A 145 -24.62 2.02 -21.85
CA LEU A 145 -24.33 2.97 -20.77
C LEU A 145 -23.06 3.78 -21.05
N ALA A 146 -22.00 3.12 -21.51
CA ALA A 146 -20.75 3.79 -21.85
C ALA A 146 -20.91 4.79 -23.00
N THR A 147 -21.72 4.47 -24.01
CA THR A 147 -21.99 5.39 -25.13
C THR A 147 -22.81 6.59 -24.66
N ASP A 148 -23.82 6.41 -23.79
CA ASP A 148 -24.57 7.52 -23.19
C ASP A 148 -23.66 8.47 -22.41
N PHE A 149 -22.81 7.94 -21.53
CA PHE A 149 -21.83 8.75 -20.80
C PHE A 149 -20.80 9.41 -21.72
N PHE A 150 -20.35 8.74 -22.78
CA PHE A 150 -19.47 9.34 -23.78
C PHE A 150 -20.12 10.55 -24.47
N THR A 151 -21.39 10.43 -24.88
CA THR A 151 -22.15 11.54 -25.47
C THR A 151 -22.31 12.69 -24.48
N LYS A 152 -22.61 12.40 -23.21
CA LYS A 152 -22.66 13.42 -22.14
C LYS A 152 -21.31 14.11 -21.95
N ALA A 153 -20.21 13.36 -21.99
CA ALA A 153 -18.86 13.90 -21.87
C ALA A 153 -18.53 14.85 -23.02
N ARG A 154 -18.83 14.46 -24.27
CA ARG A 154 -18.63 15.30 -25.46
C ARG A 154 -19.45 16.59 -25.39
N LYS A 155 -20.70 16.51 -24.96
CA LYS A 155 -21.56 17.68 -24.75
C LYS A 155 -20.99 18.61 -23.68
N ALA A 156 -20.57 18.07 -22.54
CA ALA A 156 -19.93 18.85 -21.47
C ALA A 156 -18.62 19.51 -21.95
N GLU A 157 -17.84 18.83 -22.80
CA GLU A 157 -16.64 19.42 -23.41
C GLU A 157 -16.98 20.63 -24.31
N GLN A 158 -18.03 20.52 -25.13
CA GLN A 158 -18.52 21.60 -25.99
C GLN A 158 -19.07 22.79 -25.20
N GLU A 159 -19.73 22.53 -24.07
CA GLU A 159 -20.27 23.54 -23.16
C GLU A 159 -19.19 24.17 -22.25
N GLY A 160 -17.95 23.68 -22.30
CA GLY A 160 -16.84 24.17 -21.49
C GLY A 160 -16.82 23.66 -20.05
N THR A 161 -17.71 22.75 -19.67
CA THR A 161 -17.77 22.13 -18.33
C THR A 161 -16.76 20.97 -18.20
N ARG A 162 -15.46 21.30 -18.31
CA ARG A 162 -14.34 20.35 -18.44
C ARG A 162 -14.26 19.30 -17.32
N LEU A 163 -14.51 19.68 -16.07
CA LEU A 163 -14.50 18.75 -14.93
C LEU A 163 -15.58 17.66 -15.09
N GLN A 164 -16.79 18.07 -15.47
CA GLN A 164 -17.90 17.15 -15.73
C GLN A 164 -17.60 16.26 -16.94
N ALA A 165 -17.03 16.82 -18.01
CA ALA A 165 -16.60 16.04 -19.17
C ALA A 165 -15.61 14.93 -18.79
N ILE A 166 -14.58 15.24 -18.00
CA ILE A 166 -13.61 14.25 -17.50
C ILE A 166 -14.30 13.18 -16.67
N SER A 167 -15.18 13.58 -15.74
CA SER A 167 -15.92 12.63 -14.90
C SER A 167 -16.80 11.68 -15.74
N PHE A 168 -17.51 12.19 -16.74
CA PHE A 168 -18.32 11.36 -17.64
C PHE A 168 -17.47 10.42 -18.50
N TYR A 169 -16.30 10.84 -18.99
CA TYR A 169 -15.40 9.93 -19.68
C TYR A 169 -14.94 8.78 -18.77
N PHE A 170 -14.62 9.05 -17.50
CA PHE A 170 -14.29 8.00 -16.53
C PHE A 170 -15.48 7.08 -16.22
N GLN A 171 -16.70 7.62 -16.10
CA GLN A 171 -17.91 6.82 -15.89
C GLN A 171 -18.22 5.91 -17.10
N ALA A 172 -18.03 6.44 -18.32
CA ALA A 172 -18.15 5.66 -19.54
C ALA A 172 -17.12 4.52 -19.57
N PHE A 173 -15.86 4.83 -19.24
CA PHE A 173 -14.78 3.82 -19.19
C PHE A 173 -15.07 2.71 -18.19
N ARG A 174 -15.47 3.08 -16.96
CA ARG A 174 -15.82 2.14 -15.90
C ARG A 174 -16.96 1.21 -16.31
N SER A 175 -17.91 1.70 -17.10
CA SER A 175 -19.04 0.88 -17.57
C SER A 175 -18.58 -0.29 -18.45
N VAL A 176 -17.45 -0.18 -19.14
CA VAL A 176 -16.89 -1.21 -20.04
C VAL A 176 -15.59 -1.85 -19.54
N GLU A 177 -15.18 -1.60 -18.29
CA GLU A 177 -13.89 -2.05 -17.76
C GLU A 177 -13.71 -3.59 -17.77
N LYS A 178 -14.80 -4.35 -17.70
CA LYS A 178 -14.77 -5.82 -17.76
C LYS A 178 -14.50 -6.38 -19.16
N TYR A 179 -14.60 -5.53 -20.18
CA TYR A 179 -14.54 -5.92 -21.59
C TYR A 179 -13.38 -5.25 -22.32
N LEU A 180 -12.38 -4.73 -21.59
CA LEU A 180 -11.20 -4.07 -22.17
C LEU A 180 -10.36 -5.01 -23.03
N GLY A 181 -10.51 -6.33 -22.85
CA GLY A 181 -9.81 -7.31 -23.67
C GLY A 181 -10.41 -7.53 -25.06
N GLU A 182 -11.59 -6.96 -25.34
CA GLU A 182 -12.32 -7.18 -26.58
C GLU A 182 -12.41 -5.89 -27.41
N PRO A 183 -12.43 -5.99 -28.75
CA PRO A 183 -12.79 -4.84 -29.56
C PRO A 183 -14.28 -4.54 -29.41
N ILE A 184 -14.61 -3.29 -29.11
CA ILE A 184 -15.99 -2.81 -28.98
C ILE A 184 -16.23 -1.76 -30.07
N PRO A 185 -16.58 -2.17 -31.31
CA PRO A 185 -16.91 -1.25 -32.37
C PRO A 185 -18.26 -0.58 -32.08
N VAL A 186 -18.28 0.75 -32.17
CA VAL A 186 -19.50 1.56 -32.06
C VAL A 186 -19.49 2.63 -33.15
N LYS A 187 -20.68 3.05 -33.57
CA LYS A 187 -20.85 4.13 -34.53
C LYS A 187 -21.06 5.44 -33.76
N ILE A 188 -20.11 6.36 -33.85
CA ILE A 188 -20.14 7.70 -33.24
C ILE A 188 -19.90 8.73 -34.34
N ASP A 189 -20.81 9.70 -34.50
CA ASP A 189 -20.75 10.75 -35.53
C ASP A 189 -20.46 10.19 -36.95
N ASP A 190 -21.22 9.15 -37.32
CA ASP A 190 -21.08 8.39 -38.57
C ASP A 190 -19.74 7.68 -38.82
N ARG A 191 -18.85 7.66 -37.83
CA ARG A 191 -17.59 6.92 -37.87
C ARG A 191 -17.65 5.68 -36.98
N GLU A 192 -17.12 4.57 -37.49
CA GLU A 192 -16.92 3.36 -36.69
C GLU A 192 -15.61 3.50 -35.91
N VAL A 193 -15.70 3.41 -34.59
CA VAL A 193 -14.56 3.54 -33.68
C VAL A 193 -14.58 2.44 -32.63
N LEU A 194 -13.41 2.13 -32.07
CA LEU A 194 -13.31 1.25 -30.90
C LEU A 194 -13.55 2.07 -29.63
N LEU A 195 -14.68 1.82 -28.97
CA LEU A 195 -15.16 2.64 -27.85
C LEU A 195 -14.12 2.81 -26.73
N THR A 196 -13.47 1.72 -26.32
CA THR A 196 -12.46 1.72 -25.25
C THR A 196 -11.24 2.57 -25.60
N ASN A 197 -10.81 2.52 -26.86
CA ASN A 197 -9.64 3.25 -27.35
C ASN A 197 -9.97 4.75 -27.43
N GLU A 198 -11.17 5.08 -27.93
CA GLU A 198 -11.65 6.45 -28.02
C GLU A 198 -11.86 7.08 -26.64
N LEU A 199 -12.38 6.31 -25.67
CA LEU A 199 -12.50 6.74 -24.28
C LEU A 199 -11.14 7.02 -23.64
N TYR A 200 -10.20 6.09 -23.77
CA TYR A 200 -8.85 6.25 -23.23
C TYR A 200 -8.13 7.45 -23.86
N ALA A 201 -8.22 7.61 -25.18
CA ALA A 201 -7.68 8.76 -25.89
C ALA A 201 -8.32 10.07 -25.45
N SER A 202 -9.63 10.10 -25.21
CA SER A 202 -10.36 11.27 -24.74
C SER A 202 -9.95 11.67 -23.32
N ILE A 203 -9.82 10.70 -22.41
CA ILE A 203 -9.31 10.92 -21.05
C ILE A 203 -7.89 11.49 -21.12
N LYS A 204 -6.98 10.82 -21.83
CA LYS A 204 -5.58 11.27 -21.99
C LYS A 204 -5.50 12.68 -22.58
N SER A 205 -6.29 12.96 -23.61
CA SER A 205 -6.37 14.29 -24.23
C SER A 205 -6.83 15.36 -23.24
N MET A 206 -7.92 15.10 -22.50
CA MET A 206 -8.45 16.06 -21.52
C MET A 206 -7.48 16.30 -20.37
N LEU A 207 -6.85 15.25 -19.84
CA LEU A 207 -5.82 15.39 -18.82
C LEU A 207 -4.61 16.19 -19.33
N SER A 208 -4.16 15.96 -20.57
CA SER A 208 -3.02 16.69 -21.16
C SER A 208 -3.28 18.20 -21.35
N LYS A 209 -4.55 18.61 -21.39
CA LYS A 209 -4.94 20.03 -21.43
C LYS A 209 -4.83 20.69 -20.07
N VAL A 210 -4.71 19.95 -18.96
CA VAL A 210 -4.53 20.53 -17.62
C VAL A 210 -3.05 20.70 -17.34
N GLN A 211 -2.67 21.90 -16.90
CA GLN A 211 -1.33 22.17 -16.38
C GLN A 211 -1.44 22.58 -14.91
N VAL A 212 -0.59 22.00 -14.08
CA VAL A 212 -0.40 22.38 -12.68
C VAL A 212 0.95 23.07 -12.56
N GLN A 213 1.00 24.19 -11.87
CA GLN A 213 2.21 24.91 -11.49
C GLN A 213 2.21 25.13 -9.99
N VAL A 214 3.40 25.27 -9.41
CA VAL A 214 3.55 25.59 -7.98
C VAL A 214 4.41 26.83 -7.82
N GLU A 215 4.05 27.67 -6.85
CA GLU A 215 4.82 28.84 -6.45
C GLU A 215 4.94 28.88 -4.92
N PRO A 216 6.15 28.96 -4.35
CA PRO A 216 7.44 28.92 -5.05
C PRO A 216 7.78 27.51 -5.59
N THR A 217 8.65 27.44 -6.60
CA THR A 217 9.18 26.17 -7.13
C THR A 217 10.33 25.61 -6.30
N GLU A 218 10.99 26.45 -5.50
CA GLU A 218 12.01 26.08 -4.53
C GLU A 218 11.83 26.88 -3.25
N MET A 219 12.02 26.24 -2.10
CA MET A 219 11.98 26.94 -0.81
C MET A 219 12.95 26.34 0.20
N SER A 220 13.48 27.19 1.08
CA SER A 220 14.31 26.74 2.19
C SER A 220 13.48 26.49 3.45
N ILE A 221 13.67 25.32 4.05
CA ILE A 221 12.93 24.89 5.24
C ILE A 221 13.94 24.46 6.31
N ASN A 222 13.83 25.01 7.51
CA ASN A 222 14.57 24.50 8.66
C ASN A 222 13.79 23.31 9.24
N ARG A 223 14.47 22.17 9.38
CA ARG A 223 13.86 20.90 9.81
C ARG A 223 13.22 20.97 11.21
N ARG A 224 13.63 21.90 12.07
CA ARG A 224 13.01 22.13 13.40
C ARG A 224 11.80 23.06 13.36
N MET A 225 11.68 23.93 12.36
CA MET A 225 10.61 24.91 12.40
C MET A 225 9.29 24.23 12.09
N ASN A 226 8.29 24.52 12.92
CA ASN A 226 6.91 24.21 12.63
C ASN A 226 6.55 24.86 11.28
N VAL A 227 6.33 24.04 10.25
CA VAL A 227 6.16 24.52 8.87
C VAL A 227 4.80 25.23 8.70
N ASN A 228 4.00 25.29 9.77
CA ASN A 228 2.80 26.10 9.96
C ASN A 228 3.05 27.59 9.65
N GLY A 229 3.04 27.94 8.37
CA GLY A 229 3.25 29.30 7.87
C GLY A 229 3.89 29.34 6.49
N GLN A 230 4.66 28.31 6.12
CA GLN A 230 5.17 28.17 4.77
C GLN A 230 4.17 27.37 3.92
N SER A 231 3.67 28.01 2.87
CA SER A 231 2.71 27.39 1.98
C SER A 231 3.17 27.50 0.54
N VAL A 232 2.90 26.45 -0.21
CA VAL A 232 3.07 26.43 -1.66
C VAL A 232 1.71 26.62 -2.28
N THR A 233 1.58 27.58 -3.19
CA THR A 233 0.35 27.76 -3.95
C THR A 233 0.46 26.91 -5.20
N ALA A 234 -0.38 25.89 -5.30
CA ALA A 234 -0.59 25.18 -6.55
C ALA A 234 -1.63 25.93 -7.39
N GLN A 235 -1.37 26.12 -8.67
CA GLN A 235 -2.33 26.69 -9.62
C GLN A 235 -2.53 25.71 -10.78
N ALA A 236 -3.78 25.33 -11.02
CA ALA A 236 -4.20 24.50 -12.13
C ALA A 236 -5.00 25.33 -13.16
N PHE A 237 -4.66 25.17 -14.43
CA PHE A 237 -5.35 25.84 -15.53
C PHE A 237 -5.35 24.97 -16.80
N PHE A 238 -6.22 25.30 -17.74
CA PHE A 238 -6.26 24.65 -19.04
C PHE A 238 -5.30 25.33 -20.02
N THR A 239 -4.43 24.57 -20.68
CA THR A 239 -3.39 25.08 -21.58
C THR A 239 -3.95 25.67 -22.87
N ASP A 240 -5.08 25.15 -23.36
CA ASP A 240 -5.75 25.55 -24.59
C ASP A 240 -6.54 26.86 -24.43
N THR A 241 -7.24 27.04 -23.32
CA THR A 241 -8.11 28.20 -23.06
C THR A 241 -7.50 29.22 -22.11
N ARG A 242 -6.44 28.86 -21.37
CA ARG A 242 -5.84 29.63 -20.27
C ARG A 242 -6.80 29.93 -19.11
N LEU A 243 -7.97 29.28 -19.08
CA LEU A 243 -8.93 29.43 -17.99
C LEU A 243 -8.51 28.61 -16.77
N PRO A 244 -8.85 29.06 -15.54
CA PRO A 244 -8.62 28.29 -14.34
C PRO A 244 -9.33 26.93 -14.35
N ALA A 245 -8.66 25.90 -13.83
CA ALA A 245 -9.27 24.60 -13.61
C ALA A 245 -9.95 24.60 -12.22
N ILE A 246 -11.21 25.02 -12.17
CA ILE A 246 -11.99 25.23 -10.94
C ILE A 246 -12.53 23.90 -10.39
N ASN A 247 -12.46 23.71 -9.07
CA ASN A 247 -12.90 22.49 -8.37
C ASN A 247 -12.17 21.20 -8.81
N PHE A 248 -10.95 21.32 -9.33
CA PHE A 248 -10.13 20.18 -9.70
C PHE A 248 -9.46 19.59 -8.45
N PRO A 249 -9.57 18.27 -8.22
CA PRO A 249 -8.93 17.64 -7.08
C PRO A 249 -7.43 17.47 -7.34
N LEU A 250 -6.61 17.92 -6.42
CA LEU A 250 -5.15 17.76 -6.43
C LEU A 250 -4.71 16.83 -5.31
N ARG A 251 -3.57 16.17 -5.52
CA ARG A 251 -2.90 15.33 -4.54
C ARG A 251 -1.47 15.81 -4.32
N ALA A 252 -1.08 16.04 -3.07
CA ALA A 252 0.29 16.35 -2.69
C ALA A 252 0.93 15.16 -1.95
N ALA A 253 2.18 14.85 -2.28
CA ALA A 253 2.95 13.81 -1.61
C ALA A 253 4.45 14.06 -1.74
N PHE A 254 5.23 13.54 -0.79
CA PHE A 254 6.69 13.50 -0.94
C PHE A 254 7.06 12.47 -2.01
N GLU A 255 7.77 12.93 -3.05
CA GLU A 255 8.34 12.08 -4.10
C GLU A 255 9.79 11.69 -3.78
N LYS A 256 10.48 12.56 -3.02
CA LYS A 256 11.82 12.35 -2.48
C LYS A 256 11.88 12.92 -1.07
N GLY A 257 12.50 12.19 -0.15
CA GLY A 257 12.47 12.53 1.28
C GLY A 257 11.21 12.01 1.98
N GLN A 258 10.90 12.58 3.14
CA GLN A 258 9.79 12.14 3.99
C GLN A 258 9.34 13.26 4.91
N GLY A 259 8.02 13.35 5.08
CA GLY A 259 7.37 14.30 5.97
C GLY A 259 5.86 14.16 5.93
N ASP A 260 5.19 15.12 6.57
CA ASP A 260 3.74 15.17 6.65
C ASP A 260 3.23 16.33 5.79
N VAL A 261 2.41 16.00 4.80
CA VAL A 261 1.68 16.93 3.94
C VAL A 261 0.23 16.45 3.88
N PHE A 262 -0.74 17.36 3.94
CA PHE A 262 -2.13 16.96 3.70
C PHE A 262 -2.23 16.42 2.27
N PRO A 263 -2.84 15.24 2.06
CA PRO A 263 -2.74 14.56 0.78
C PRO A 263 -3.64 15.17 -0.28
N ASP A 264 -4.85 15.62 0.09
CA ASP A 264 -5.90 15.94 -0.86
C ASP A 264 -6.32 17.41 -0.77
N TYR A 265 -6.49 18.04 -1.93
CA TYR A 265 -6.91 19.43 -2.08
C TYR A 265 -7.91 19.57 -3.22
N ILE A 266 -8.67 20.67 -3.21
CA ILE A 266 -9.56 21.08 -4.31
C ILE A 266 -9.19 22.51 -4.69
N THR A 267 -9.09 22.79 -5.98
CA THR A 267 -8.81 24.15 -6.45
C THR A 267 -10.03 25.08 -6.32
N ASP A 268 -9.77 26.34 -5.99
CA ASP A 268 -10.77 27.40 -5.88
C ASP A 268 -11.22 27.96 -7.25
N GLU A 269 -12.01 29.03 -7.23
CA GLU A 269 -12.51 29.75 -8.41
C GLU A 269 -11.40 30.34 -9.30
N GLN A 270 -10.19 30.54 -8.76
CA GLN A 270 -9.01 30.98 -9.50
C GLN A 270 -8.09 29.81 -9.88
N GLY A 271 -8.55 28.58 -9.67
CA GLY A 271 -7.81 27.37 -9.97
C GLY A 271 -6.66 27.13 -9.00
N ARG A 272 -6.69 27.69 -7.79
CA ARG A 272 -5.59 27.65 -6.83
C ARG A 272 -5.90 26.75 -5.64
N ALA A 273 -4.87 26.13 -5.09
CA ALA A 273 -4.93 25.39 -3.83
C ALA A 273 -3.69 25.70 -2.98
N LYS A 274 -3.90 25.96 -1.69
CA LYS A 274 -2.82 26.24 -0.74
C LYS A 274 -2.34 24.93 -0.12
N ILE A 275 -1.17 24.47 -0.53
CA ILE A 275 -0.53 23.26 -0.05
C ILE A 275 0.20 23.56 1.25
N LEU A 276 -0.16 22.83 2.30
CA LEU A 276 0.39 23.01 3.64
C LEU A 276 1.35 21.87 3.97
N LEU A 277 2.61 22.23 4.15
CA LEU A 277 3.62 21.33 4.69
C LEU A 277 3.53 21.41 6.22
N ASN A 278 3.48 20.26 6.89
CA ASN A 278 3.33 20.21 8.34
C ASN A 278 4.67 19.86 9.02
N LYS A 279 5.32 18.78 8.55
CA LYS A 279 6.56 18.27 9.15
C LYS A 279 7.51 17.73 8.09
N ILE A 280 8.81 17.82 8.36
CA ILE A 280 9.86 17.13 7.59
C ILE A 280 10.58 16.18 8.53
N THR A 281 10.57 14.89 8.21
CA THR A 281 11.21 13.83 9.02
C THR A 281 12.50 13.33 8.39
N SER A 282 12.63 13.39 7.06
CA SER A 282 13.87 12.99 6.40
C SER A 282 15.02 13.97 6.66
N ARG A 283 16.24 13.41 6.70
CA ARG A 283 17.51 14.13 6.82
C ARG A 283 18.12 14.55 5.48
N GLU A 284 17.47 14.20 4.38
CA GLU A 284 17.91 14.63 3.06
C GLU A 284 17.84 16.15 2.95
N LEU A 285 18.95 16.75 2.50
CA LEU A 285 19.09 18.19 2.34
C LEU A 285 18.24 18.74 1.19
N GLU A 286 17.88 17.88 0.25
CA GLU A 286 17.02 18.22 -0.87
C GLU A 286 15.91 17.18 -0.95
N GLN A 287 14.69 17.63 -0.73
CA GLN A 287 13.48 16.82 -0.78
C GLN A 287 12.53 17.39 -1.83
N THR A 288 11.58 16.58 -2.29
CA THR A 288 10.66 16.96 -3.34
C THR A 288 9.25 16.63 -2.92
N VAL A 289 8.36 17.64 -2.95
CA VAL A 289 6.93 17.43 -2.81
C VAL A 289 6.29 17.62 -4.17
N GLY A 290 5.69 16.55 -4.70
CA GLY A 290 4.91 16.58 -5.93
C GLY A 290 3.48 16.99 -5.63
N VAL A 291 2.93 17.88 -6.46
CA VAL A 291 1.51 18.26 -6.46
C VAL A 291 0.95 17.91 -7.83
N LYS A 292 0.09 16.90 -7.87
CA LYS A 292 -0.47 16.33 -9.09
C LYS A 292 -1.97 16.37 -9.09
N LEU A 293 -2.58 16.26 -10.26
CA LEU A 293 -4.01 16.04 -10.38
C LEU A 293 -4.38 14.68 -9.77
N ASN A 294 -5.45 14.65 -8.95
CA ASN A 294 -5.91 13.44 -8.29
C ASN A 294 -6.85 12.65 -9.23
N ILE A 295 -6.29 11.72 -9.98
CA ILE A 295 -7.03 10.87 -10.94
C ILE A 295 -8.03 9.94 -10.21
N ASP A 296 -7.69 9.48 -9.01
CA ASP A 296 -8.57 8.61 -8.20
C ASP A 296 -9.83 9.36 -7.77
N ALA A 297 -9.70 10.64 -7.42
CA ALA A 297 -10.84 11.50 -7.09
C ALA A 297 -11.68 11.82 -8.33
N LEU A 298 -11.06 12.11 -9.48
CA LEU A 298 -11.76 12.44 -10.73
C LEU A 298 -12.60 11.29 -11.29
N SER A 299 -12.13 10.07 -11.08
CA SER A 299 -12.78 8.86 -11.59
C SER A 299 -13.88 8.31 -10.71
N GLY A 300 -13.95 8.77 -9.45
CA GLY A 300 -14.85 8.24 -8.44
C GLY A 300 -14.40 6.86 -7.98
N SER A 301 -13.61 6.83 -6.89
CA SER A 301 -13.01 5.63 -6.29
C SER A 301 -13.95 4.42 -6.31
N SER A 302 -13.71 3.50 -7.24
CA SER A 302 -14.59 2.34 -7.46
C SER A 302 -14.08 1.07 -6.77
N GLY A 303 -12.88 1.10 -6.19
CA GLY A 303 -12.21 -0.10 -5.68
C GLY A 303 -11.88 -1.14 -6.77
N SER A 304 -12.13 -0.83 -8.05
CA SER A 304 -11.88 -1.74 -9.17
C SER A 304 -10.38 -1.89 -9.43
N LEU A 305 -9.92 -3.14 -9.42
CA LEU A 305 -8.54 -3.49 -9.76
C LEU A 305 -8.22 -3.16 -11.22
N VAL A 306 -9.18 -3.37 -12.13
CA VAL A 306 -9.04 -3.03 -13.56
C VAL A 306 -8.89 -1.53 -13.73
N TYR A 307 -9.71 -0.75 -13.00
CA TYR A 307 -9.63 0.69 -13.02
C TYR A 307 -8.25 1.17 -12.54
N ASN A 308 -7.77 0.67 -11.39
CA ASN A 308 -6.46 1.03 -10.86
C ASN A 308 -5.33 0.73 -11.86
N LEU A 309 -5.44 -0.40 -12.57
CA LEU A 309 -4.48 -0.78 -13.60
C LEU A 309 -4.46 0.26 -14.74
N ILE A 310 -5.62 0.73 -15.21
CA ILE A 310 -5.71 1.78 -16.25
C ILE A 310 -5.28 3.15 -15.72
N ALA A 311 -5.69 3.54 -14.52
CA ALA A 311 -5.29 4.81 -13.93
C ALA A 311 -3.75 4.92 -13.83
N SER A 312 -3.07 3.79 -13.58
CA SER A 312 -1.61 3.75 -13.53
C SER A 312 -0.91 4.02 -14.87
N THR A 313 -1.60 3.85 -16.00
CA THR A 313 -1.07 4.16 -17.34
C THR A 313 -1.27 5.64 -17.71
N LEU A 314 -2.11 6.37 -16.97
CA LEU A 314 -2.36 7.78 -17.19
C LEU A 314 -1.29 8.62 -16.48
N LYS A 315 -0.62 9.51 -17.22
CA LYS A 315 0.30 10.49 -16.64
C LYS A 315 -0.51 11.64 -16.04
N ALA A 316 -0.61 11.66 -14.71
CA ALA A 316 -1.26 12.74 -13.99
C ALA A 316 -0.47 14.06 -14.15
N PRO A 317 -1.09 15.14 -14.67
CA PRO A 317 -0.46 16.45 -14.73
C PRO A 317 -0.07 16.94 -13.34
N GLY A 318 1.08 17.56 -13.21
CA GLY A 318 1.58 17.98 -11.92
C GLY A 318 2.81 18.86 -12.00
N SER A 319 3.19 19.39 -10.84
CA SER A 319 4.45 20.11 -10.64
C SER A 319 5.07 19.68 -9.32
N GLN A 320 6.28 20.16 -9.07
CA GLN A 320 7.04 19.79 -7.88
C GLN A 320 7.65 21.03 -7.25
N VAL A 321 7.67 21.06 -5.93
CA VAL A 321 8.44 22.02 -5.15
C VAL A 321 9.67 21.35 -4.59
N ILE A 322 10.83 21.99 -4.77
CA ILE A 322 12.10 21.55 -4.21
C ILE A 322 12.26 22.17 -2.82
N LEU A 323 12.49 21.32 -1.82
CA LEU A 323 12.71 21.74 -0.44
C LEU A 323 14.20 21.67 -0.13
N LYS A 324 14.83 22.83 0.08
CA LYS A 324 16.21 22.95 0.56
C LYS A 324 16.22 22.93 2.09
N VAL A 325 16.38 21.73 2.62
CA VAL A 325 16.31 21.45 4.07
C VAL A 325 17.60 21.89 4.74
N GLN A 326 17.47 22.84 5.67
CA GLN A 326 18.58 23.31 6.50
C GLN A 326 18.75 22.39 7.71
N ARG A 327 20.00 22.02 7.99
CA ARG A 327 20.36 21.25 9.18
C ARG A 327 20.18 22.13 10.41
N PRO A 328 19.55 21.62 11.49
CA PRO A 328 19.50 22.36 12.73
C PRO A 328 20.90 22.50 13.32
N VAL A 329 21.23 23.71 13.77
CA VAL A 329 22.56 24.03 14.29
C VAL A 329 22.58 23.99 15.82
N VAL A 330 23.54 23.27 16.40
CA VAL A 330 23.68 23.06 17.84
C VAL A 330 24.97 23.74 18.35
N TYR A 331 24.85 24.54 19.39
CA TYR A 331 25.98 24.96 20.22
C TYR A 331 26.08 24.02 21.43
N LEU A 332 27.24 23.39 21.61
CA LEU A 332 27.47 22.40 22.67
C LEU A 332 28.45 22.95 23.71
N GLU A 333 28.01 23.01 24.95
CA GLU A 333 28.82 23.30 26.13
C GLU A 333 28.87 22.06 27.03
N ALA A 334 30.07 21.66 27.44
CA ALA A 334 30.24 20.43 28.21
C ALA A 334 31.30 20.57 29.32
N THR A 335 30.93 20.13 30.52
CA THR A 335 31.83 20.00 31.67
C THR A 335 31.76 18.56 32.18
N GLU A 336 32.83 17.79 31.97
CA GLU A 336 32.93 16.42 32.49
C GLU A 336 34.09 16.30 33.49
N LYS A 337 33.84 15.64 34.61
CA LYS A 337 34.80 15.43 35.70
C LYS A 337 34.91 13.96 36.06
N SER A 338 36.11 13.53 36.43
CA SER A 338 36.35 12.21 37.00
C SER A 338 36.82 12.41 38.43
N LEU A 339 36.05 11.91 39.40
CA LEU A 339 36.39 12.01 40.83
C LEU A 339 36.56 13.47 41.27
N GLY A 340 35.72 14.37 40.76
CA GLY A 340 35.78 15.82 41.02
C GLY A 340 36.83 16.59 40.20
N ILE A 341 37.67 15.91 39.41
CA ILE A 341 38.75 16.51 38.62
C ILE A 341 38.29 16.66 37.16
N GLY A 342 38.44 17.86 36.58
CA GLY A 342 38.09 18.12 35.18
C GLY A 342 38.81 17.18 34.20
N LYS A 343 38.07 16.61 33.25
CA LYS A 343 38.60 15.73 32.21
C LYS A 343 39.04 16.55 31.00
N ASN A 344 40.17 16.15 30.40
CA ASN A 344 40.61 16.70 29.10
C ASN A 344 39.78 16.17 27.92
N SER A 345 39.06 15.06 28.11
CA SER A 345 38.17 14.47 27.11
C SER A 345 36.74 14.37 27.63
N THR A 346 35.80 14.95 26.89
CA THR A 346 34.36 14.92 27.17
C THR A 346 33.71 13.76 26.42
N GLN A 347 33.63 12.59 27.05
CA GLN A 347 33.24 11.34 26.38
C GLN A 347 31.74 11.33 26.03
N ILE A 348 30.90 11.77 26.96
CA ILE A 348 29.44 11.84 26.77
C ILE A 348 29.12 12.89 25.70
N ALA A 349 29.73 14.07 25.82
CA ALA A 349 29.51 15.16 24.88
C ALA A 349 29.97 14.80 23.45
N ASN A 350 31.15 14.18 23.29
CA ASN A 350 31.62 13.72 21.99
C ASN A 350 30.71 12.64 21.39
N ARG A 351 30.17 11.74 22.22
CA ARG A 351 29.24 10.72 21.74
C ARG A 351 27.92 11.34 21.28
N LEU A 352 27.33 12.24 22.07
CA LEU A 352 26.14 13.01 21.69
C LEU A 352 26.36 13.79 20.39
N LYS A 353 27.51 14.44 20.25
CA LYS A 353 27.90 15.16 19.02
C LYS A 353 27.88 14.24 17.80
N ASN A 354 28.46 13.05 17.91
CA ASN A 354 28.48 12.07 16.82
C ASN A 354 27.07 11.57 16.48
N LEU A 355 26.26 11.23 17.49
CA LEU A 355 24.89 10.74 17.30
C LEU A 355 24.00 11.80 16.63
N LEU A 356 24.08 13.05 17.09
CA LEU A 356 23.33 14.16 16.48
C LEU A 356 23.82 14.49 15.07
N THR A 357 25.14 14.45 14.82
CA THR A 357 25.67 14.64 13.46
C THR A 357 25.11 13.58 12.51
N ASN A 358 25.06 12.31 12.95
CA ASN A 358 24.47 11.22 12.17
C ASN A 358 22.95 11.37 11.97
N ALA A 359 22.27 12.02 12.90
CA ALA A 359 20.87 12.42 12.80
C ALA A 359 20.65 13.69 11.94
N GLY A 360 21.70 14.27 11.35
CA GLY A 360 21.62 15.40 10.43
C GLY A 360 21.62 16.78 11.10
N PHE A 361 22.16 16.89 12.31
CA PHE A 361 22.45 18.17 12.95
C PHE A 361 23.84 18.67 12.56
N GLU A 362 24.04 19.98 12.65
CA GLU A 362 25.33 20.64 12.51
C GLU A 362 25.76 21.26 13.84
N PHE A 363 27.06 21.34 14.11
CA PHE A 363 27.59 21.95 15.35
C PHE A 363 28.36 23.23 15.05
N THR A 364 28.17 24.25 15.89
CA THR A 364 28.85 25.54 15.78
C THR A 364 29.53 25.92 17.09
N ASN A 365 30.64 26.65 16.98
CA ASN A 365 31.29 27.29 18.14
C ASN A 365 30.77 28.72 18.39
N ASN A 366 29.87 29.21 17.54
CA ASN A 366 29.25 30.53 17.71
C ASN A 366 27.82 30.36 18.25
N ARG A 367 27.64 30.68 19.54
CA ARG A 367 26.36 30.60 20.25
C ARG A 367 25.23 31.37 19.55
N GLN A 368 25.52 32.48 18.87
CA GLN A 368 24.51 33.31 18.20
C GLN A 368 23.96 32.68 16.91
N ARG A 369 24.65 31.69 16.34
CA ARG A 369 24.24 31.00 15.11
C ARG A 369 23.49 29.69 15.37
N ALA A 370 23.35 29.30 16.63
CA ALA A 370 22.73 28.04 16.99
C ALA A 370 21.21 28.16 17.04
N ASP A 371 20.52 27.11 16.61
CA ASP A 371 19.10 26.90 16.85
C ASP A 371 18.87 26.28 18.23
N LEU A 372 19.84 25.50 18.71
CA LEU A 372 19.80 24.75 19.96
C LEU A 372 21.06 24.98 20.80
N LEU A 373 20.85 25.16 22.10
CA LEU A 373 21.91 25.19 23.10
C LEU A 373 21.87 23.86 23.87
N MET A 374 22.92 23.07 23.77
CA MET A 374 23.07 21.81 24.47
C MET A 374 24.12 21.95 25.58
N GLU A 375 23.72 21.64 26.81
CA GLU A 375 24.57 21.62 28.00
C GLU A 375 24.73 20.18 28.48
N VAL A 376 25.97 19.74 28.69
CA VAL A 376 26.30 18.42 29.24
C VAL A 376 27.18 18.59 30.47
N ASN A 377 26.67 18.23 31.64
CA ASN A 377 27.43 18.25 32.89
C ASN A 377 27.48 16.85 33.47
N ALA A 378 28.67 16.31 33.76
CA ALA A 378 28.79 15.00 34.40
C ALA A 378 29.99 14.93 35.34
N ASP A 379 29.83 14.24 36.46
CA ASP A 379 30.91 13.94 37.39
C ASP A 379 30.78 12.48 37.89
N SER A 380 31.91 11.84 38.11
CA SER A 380 31.95 10.55 38.79
C SER A 380 32.47 10.73 40.21
N GLU A 381 31.87 10.03 41.16
CA GLU A 381 32.25 10.08 42.57
C GLU A 381 32.74 8.72 43.04
N LYS A 382 33.68 8.73 44.00
CA LYS A 382 34.17 7.52 44.66
C LYS A 382 33.03 6.88 45.44
N GLY A 383 32.76 5.61 45.15
CA GLY A 383 31.86 4.76 45.91
C GLY A 383 32.62 3.84 46.87
N SER A 384 31.98 2.72 47.19
CA SER A 384 32.54 1.68 48.04
C SER A 384 33.61 0.85 47.33
N VAL A 385 34.40 0.13 48.13
CA VAL A 385 35.30 -0.93 47.66
C VAL A 385 34.76 -2.26 48.20
N SER A 386 34.63 -3.27 47.32
CA SER A 386 34.17 -4.61 47.68
C SER A 386 35.19 -5.63 47.20
N GLY A 387 35.99 -6.16 48.14
CA GLY A 387 37.15 -6.99 47.80
C GLY A 387 38.18 -6.19 46.99
N SER A 388 38.53 -6.68 45.80
CA SER A 388 39.44 -6.01 44.85
C SER A 388 38.73 -5.06 43.86
N ILE A 389 37.41 -4.90 43.96
CA ILE A 389 36.62 -4.11 43.02
C ILE A 389 36.29 -2.74 43.62
N TYR A 390 36.73 -1.69 42.92
CA TYR A 390 36.40 -0.30 43.20
C TYR A 390 35.13 0.10 42.46
N ILE A 391 34.20 0.71 43.18
CA ILE A 391 32.92 1.18 42.63
C ILE A 391 32.93 2.70 42.56
N THR A 392 32.47 3.25 41.45
CA THR A 392 32.22 4.69 41.26
C THR A 392 30.79 4.90 40.81
N PHE A 393 30.28 6.10 41.05
CA PHE A 393 28.94 6.50 40.64
C PHE A 393 29.04 7.74 39.78
N LEU A 394 28.60 7.65 38.52
CA LEU A 394 28.50 8.80 37.63
C LEU A 394 27.11 9.41 37.72
N THR A 395 27.05 10.73 37.92
CA THR A 395 25.83 11.50 37.77
C THR A 395 26.03 12.51 36.64
N GLY A 396 25.11 12.54 35.68
CA GLY A 396 25.16 13.44 34.54
C GLY A 396 23.82 14.12 34.29
N VAL A 397 23.85 15.36 33.81
CA VAL A 397 22.67 16.13 33.39
C VAL A 397 22.90 16.60 31.97
N ILE A 398 21.94 16.33 31.10
CA ILE A 398 21.92 16.80 29.72
C ILE A 398 20.70 17.68 29.57
N ARG A 399 20.90 18.92 29.11
CA ARG A 399 19.83 19.88 28.87
C ARG A 399 19.94 20.42 27.45
N VAL A 400 18.80 20.54 26.77
CA VAL A 400 18.70 21.21 25.47
C VAL A 400 17.68 22.34 25.57
N THR A 401 18.11 23.52 25.16
CA THR A 401 17.34 24.75 25.20
C THR A 401 17.24 25.33 23.80
N GLU A 402 16.04 25.80 23.42
CA GLU A 402 15.82 26.53 22.18
C GLU A 402 16.50 27.90 22.24
N ALA A 403 17.37 28.20 21.26
CA ALA A 403 18.22 29.40 21.33
C ALA A 403 17.44 30.72 21.22
N ARG A 404 16.29 30.72 20.51
CA ARG A 404 15.47 31.93 20.29
C ARG A 404 14.56 32.25 21.47
N GLU A 405 13.86 31.25 21.99
CA GLU A 405 12.85 31.43 23.04
C GLU A 405 13.38 31.19 24.45
N GLY A 406 14.57 30.56 24.59
CA GLY A 406 15.14 30.18 25.88
C GLY A 406 14.38 29.05 26.59
N ARG A 407 13.44 28.40 25.91
CA ARG A 407 12.64 27.29 26.45
C ARG A 407 13.46 26.02 26.48
N VAL A 408 13.48 25.34 27.62
CA VAL A 408 14.06 23.99 27.74
C VAL A 408 13.12 23.00 27.05
N ILE A 409 13.60 22.35 26.00
CA ILE A 409 12.81 21.40 25.20
C ILE A 409 13.14 19.95 25.54
N TYR A 410 14.28 19.71 26.19
CA TYR A 410 14.67 18.39 26.66
C TYR A 410 15.60 18.50 27.86
N ALA A 411 15.39 17.67 28.87
CA ALA A 411 16.30 17.52 29.99
C ALA A 411 16.26 16.08 30.49
N THR A 412 17.42 15.47 30.72
CA THR A 412 17.53 14.15 31.33
C THR A 412 18.67 14.11 32.34
N THR A 413 18.58 13.17 33.27
CA THR A 413 19.60 12.90 34.27
C THR A 413 20.04 11.43 34.17
N LEU A 414 21.34 11.21 34.03
CA LEU A 414 21.99 9.92 34.19
C LEU A 414 22.26 9.75 35.68
N ASP A 415 21.36 9.08 36.39
CA ASP A 415 21.40 8.99 37.85
C ASP A 415 22.28 7.82 38.32
N ARG A 416 23.36 8.16 39.03
CA ARG A 416 24.24 7.22 39.76
C ARG A 416 24.61 5.95 39.00
N ILE A 417 25.04 6.09 37.74
CA ILE A 417 25.49 4.98 36.90
C ILE A 417 26.73 4.34 37.53
N LYS A 418 26.64 3.03 37.85
CA LYS A 418 27.69 2.29 38.55
C LYS A 418 28.80 1.81 37.61
N GLY A 419 30.02 2.25 37.89
CA GLY A 419 31.24 1.71 37.30
C GLY A 419 31.94 0.69 38.21
N TYR A 420 32.67 -0.24 37.61
CA TYR A 420 33.51 -1.22 38.31
C TYR A 420 34.93 -1.20 37.72
N GLY A 421 35.94 -1.30 38.59
CA GLY A 421 37.33 -1.34 38.15
C GLY A 421 38.27 -1.89 39.22
N LEU A 422 39.52 -2.13 38.84
CA LEU A 422 40.60 -2.51 39.76
C LEU A 422 41.17 -1.33 40.55
N ASP A 423 40.78 -0.11 40.16
CA ASP A 423 41.06 1.16 40.80
C ASP A 423 39.90 2.14 40.51
N TYR A 424 39.87 3.29 41.19
CA TYR A 424 38.82 4.29 40.98
C TYR A 424 38.84 4.93 39.58
N ASP A 425 39.99 5.00 38.90
CA ASP A 425 40.09 5.62 37.58
C ASP A 425 39.48 4.73 36.49
N ARG A 426 39.81 3.44 36.49
CA ARG A 426 39.19 2.43 35.64
C ARG A 426 37.72 2.26 35.94
N SER A 427 37.34 2.29 37.21
CA SER A 427 35.94 2.28 37.63
C SER A 427 35.18 3.48 37.07
N SER A 428 35.76 4.69 37.17
CA SER A 428 35.20 5.91 36.59
C SER A 428 35.02 5.80 35.08
N GLN A 429 36.03 5.30 34.36
CA GLN A 429 35.93 5.05 32.92
C GLN A 429 34.79 4.08 32.57
N ASP A 430 34.64 2.99 33.33
CA ASP A 430 33.54 2.04 33.17
C ASP A 430 32.17 2.70 33.43
N ALA A 431 32.05 3.57 34.44
CA ALA A 431 30.83 4.34 34.71
C ALA A 431 30.46 5.24 33.51
N TYR A 432 31.44 5.93 32.91
CA TYR A 432 31.26 6.75 31.71
C TYR A 432 30.83 5.93 30.49
N ASN A 433 31.43 4.75 30.26
CA ASN A 433 31.04 3.87 29.16
C ASN A 433 29.60 3.39 29.31
N LYS A 434 29.20 2.96 30.52
CA LYS A 434 27.81 2.55 30.80
C LYS A 434 26.83 3.71 30.70
N ALA A 435 27.23 4.92 31.08
CA ALA A 435 26.41 6.11 30.95
C ALA A 435 26.11 6.40 29.47
N ILE A 436 27.10 6.23 28.59
CA ILE A 436 26.93 6.31 27.14
C ILE A 436 25.98 5.22 26.62
N GLU A 437 26.13 3.97 27.07
CA GLU A 437 25.21 2.90 26.66
C GLU A 437 23.77 3.16 27.09
N THR A 438 23.58 3.65 28.32
CA THR A 438 22.26 4.00 28.87
C THR A 438 21.64 5.12 28.05
N LEU A 439 22.41 6.16 27.76
CA LEU A 439 22.00 7.27 26.91
C LEU A 439 21.52 6.79 25.54
N GLU A 440 22.28 5.92 24.88
CA GLU A 440 21.94 5.37 23.57
C GLU A 440 20.68 4.51 23.57
N LYS A 441 20.51 3.65 24.57
CA LYS A 441 19.41 2.69 24.64
C LYS A 441 18.11 3.35 25.09
N GLU A 442 18.18 4.27 26.04
CA GLU A 442 17.00 4.74 26.79
C GLU A 442 16.61 6.18 26.45
N HIS A 443 17.58 7.05 26.18
CA HIS A 443 17.34 8.50 26.10
C HIS A 443 17.46 9.09 24.69
N MET A 444 18.18 8.44 23.77
CA MET A 444 18.44 9.02 22.44
C MET A 444 17.20 9.20 21.59
N ALA A 445 16.26 8.25 21.61
CA ALA A 445 15.02 8.36 20.84
C ALA A 445 14.16 9.54 21.34
N GLU A 446 14.03 9.67 22.66
CA GLU A 446 13.32 10.78 23.29
C GLU A 446 13.99 12.13 23.02
N LEU A 447 15.32 12.20 23.15
CA LEU A 447 16.10 13.40 22.83
C LEU A 447 15.81 13.84 21.40
N LEU A 448 16.00 12.94 20.41
CA LEU A 448 15.78 13.25 19.00
C LEU A 448 14.35 13.70 18.70
N ASN A 449 13.35 13.05 19.31
CA ASN A 449 11.95 13.41 19.12
C ASN A 449 11.62 14.80 19.65
N ASN A 450 12.22 15.22 20.77
CA ASN A 450 12.00 16.55 21.34
C ASN A 450 12.78 17.64 20.60
N VAL A 451 14.03 17.37 20.19
CA VAL A 451 14.84 18.39 19.50
C VAL A 451 14.47 18.58 18.03
N LEU A 452 13.67 17.68 17.45
CA LEU A 452 13.14 17.81 16.08
C LEU A 452 11.73 18.41 16.02
N GLN A 453 11.11 18.65 17.17
CA GLN A 453 9.81 19.33 17.28
C GLN A 453 9.95 20.85 17.31
#